data_AF-A0A3E0D9P8-F1
#
_entry.id   AF-A0A3E0D9P8-F1
#
_cell.length_a   1.000
_cell.length_b   1.000
_cell.length_c   1.000
_cell.angle_alpha   90.00
_cell.angle_beta   90.00
_cell.angle_gamma   90.00
#
_symmetry.space_group_name_H-M   'P 1'
#
loop_
_entity.id
_entity.type
_entity.pdbx_description
1 polymer ?
#
loop_
_entity_poly.entity_id
_entity_poly.type
_entity_poly.pdbx_seq_one_letter_code
_entity_poly.pdbx_strand_id
1 'polypeptide(L)' 'MRIELAIEEIICSNLHENGVAVRFTMILGWCLDKKTADANTLENLIALSPE' A
#
# COMPACT_ATOMS: atom_id res chain seq x y z
N MET A 1 -11.41 5.64 -7.92
CA MET A 1 -11.63 5.99 -6.50
C MET A 1 -10.43 5.48 -5.71
N ARG A 2 -9.77 6.32 -4.92
CA ARG A 2 -8.54 5.96 -4.18
C ARG A 2 -8.72 6.20 -2.69
N ILE A 3 -7.98 5.43 -1.90
CA ILE A 3 -8.04 5.44 -0.44
C ILE A 3 -6.65 5.66 0.12
N GLU A 4 -6.59 6.37 1.23
CA GLU A 4 -5.39 6.48 2.05
C GLU A 4 -5.43 5.42 3.14
N LEU A 5 -4.32 4.70 3.29
CA LEU A 5 -4.19 3.59 4.23
C LEU A 5 -3.09 3.91 5.24
N ALA A 6 -3.42 3.74 6.52
CA ALA A 6 -2.42 3.54 7.56
C ALA A 6 -2.16 2.04 7.72
N ILE A 7 -0.89 1.66 7.81
CA ILE A 7 -0.45 0.27 7.95
C ILE A 7 0.67 0.22 8.99
N GLU A 8 0.78 -0.91 9.70
CA GLU A 8 1.92 -1.12 10.62
C GLU A 8 3.08 -1.85 9.94
N GLU A 9 2.78 -2.74 8.99
CA GLU A 9 3.79 -3.61 8.38
C GLU A 9 3.45 -3.97 6.93
N ILE A 10 4.48 -4.09 6.11
CA ILE A 10 4.45 -4.63 4.74
C ILE A 10 5.14 -5.99 4.78
N ILE A 11 4.52 -7.01 4.19
CA ILE A 11 5.07 -8.37 4.15
C ILE A 11 5.03 -8.96 2.74
N CYS A 12 5.92 -9.90 2.46
CA CYS A 12 5.82 -10.75 1.27
C CYS A 12 4.63 -11.72 1.42
N SER A 13 3.84 -11.87 0.35
CA SER A 13 2.65 -12.71 0.33
C SER A 13 2.44 -13.38 -1.03
N ASN A 14 2.25 -14.70 -1.02
CA ASN A 14 1.93 -15.47 -2.22
C ASN A 14 0.45 -15.38 -2.62
N LEU A 15 -0.37 -14.67 -1.83
CA LEU A 15 -1.81 -14.55 -2.05
C LEU A 15 -2.19 -13.39 -2.97
N HIS A 16 -1.29 -12.42 -3.14
CA HIS A 16 -1.52 -11.25 -3.97
C HIS A 16 -0.64 -11.31 -5.21
N GLU A 17 -1.17 -10.87 -6.35
CA GLU A 17 -0.49 -10.88 -7.65
C GLU A 17 0.88 -10.18 -7.61
N ASN A 18 0.99 -9.13 -6.80
CA ASN A 18 2.20 -8.33 -6.67
C ASN A 18 3.20 -8.88 -5.64
N GLY A 19 2.90 -10.01 -5.00
CA GLY A 19 3.78 -10.63 -4.02
C GLY A 19 3.83 -9.94 -2.65
N VAL A 20 2.96 -8.96 -2.39
CA VAL A 20 3.00 -8.11 -1.17
C VAL A 20 1.63 -8.03 -0.51
N ALA A 21 1.60 -8.08 0.82
CA ALA A 21 0.42 -7.77 1.65
C ALA A 21 0.76 -6.71 2.69
N VAL A 22 -0.26 -5.97 3.13
CA VAL A 22 -0.15 -5.03 4.25
C VAL A 22 -0.88 -5.59 5.48
N ARG A 23 -0.32 -5.41 6.67
CA ARG A 23 -0.91 -5.86 7.94
C ARG A 23 -1.40 -4.69 8.77
N PHE A 24 -2.41 -4.98 9.59
CA PHE A 24 -3.05 -4.02 10.51
C PHE A 24 -3.50 -2.74 9.80
N THR A 25 -4.16 -2.91 8.65
CA THR A 25 -4.54 -1.80 7.78
C THR A 25 -5.79 -1.08 8.27
N MET A 26 -5.72 0.26 8.32
CA MET A 26 -6.84 1.14 8.60
C MET A 26 -7.05 2.13 7.44
N ILE A 27 -8.30 2.30 7.01
CA ILE A 27 -8.66 3.30 6.00
C ILE A 27 -8.74 4.66 6.67
N LEU A 28 -7.89 5.61 6.28
CA LEU A 28 -7.90 6.97 6.81
C LEU A 28 -8.92 7.86 6.10
N GLY A 29 -9.17 7.61 4.81
CA GLY A 29 -10.14 8.37 4.05
C GLY A 29 -10.04 8.15 2.54
N TRP A 30 -10.91 8.86 1.81
CA TRP A 30 -10.92 8.87 0.35
C TRP A 30 -9.99 9.96 -0.18
N CYS A 31 -9.07 9.60 -1.06
CA CYS A 31 -8.26 10.58 -1.80
C CYS A 31 -9.03 11.02 -3.04
N LEU A 32 -9.76 12.13 -2.94
CA LEU A 32 -10.48 12.76 -4.06
C LEU A 32 -9.64 13.82 -4.78
N ASP A 33 -8.59 14.30 -4.12
CA ASP A 33 -7.69 15.38 -4.53
C ASP A 33 -6.47 14.88 -5.32
N LYS A 34 -5.99 13.66 -5.06
CA LYS A 34 -4.78 13.09 -5.67
C LYS A 34 -5.06 12.45 -7.04
N LYS A 35 -4.11 12.46 -7.99
CA LYS A 35 -4.20 11.73 -9.28
C LYS A 35 -3.63 10.31 -9.19
N THR A 36 -3.96 9.46 -10.15
CA THR A 36 -3.65 8.01 -10.06
C THR A 36 -2.16 7.76 -10.17
N ALA A 37 -1.48 8.63 -10.90
CA ALA A 37 -0.03 8.65 -10.96
C ALA A 37 0.65 8.98 -9.61
N ASP A 38 -0.09 9.54 -8.64
CA ASP A 38 0.47 9.92 -7.34
C ASP A 38 0.35 8.79 -6.30
N ALA A 39 -0.27 7.66 -6.65
CA ALA A 39 -0.32 6.49 -5.75
C ALA A 39 1.06 5.84 -5.63
N ASN A 40 1.36 5.23 -4.47
CA ASN A 40 2.59 4.51 -4.27
C ASN A 40 2.74 3.36 -5.29
N THR A 41 3.94 3.22 -5.86
CA THR A 41 4.28 2.11 -6.76
C THR A 41 4.71 0.87 -5.97
N LEU A 42 4.78 -0.28 -6.63
CA LEU A 42 5.22 -1.52 -5.99
C LEU A 42 6.66 -1.40 -5.49
N GLU A 43 7.54 -0.76 -6.26
CA GLU A 43 8.94 -0.54 -5.90
C GLU A 43 9.05 0.30 -4.62
N ASN A 44 8.22 1.34 -4.49
CA ASN A 44 8.16 2.16 -3.28
C ASN A 44 7.71 1.35 -2.06
N LEU A 45 6.75 0.44 -2.23
CA LEU A 45 6.27 -0.41 -1.14
C LEU A 45 7.34 -1.43 -0.69
N ILE A 46 8.06 -2.03 -1.63
CA ILE A 46 9.15 -2.96 -1.32
C ILE A 46 10.29 -2.25 -0.59
N ALA A 47 10.65 -1.04 -1.02
CA ALA A 47 11.69 -0.24 -0.36
C ALA A 47 11.34 0.16 1.08
N LEU A 48 10.05 0.12 1.45
CA LEU A 48 9.55 0.41 2.80
C LEU A 48 9.39 -0.86 3.65
N SER A 49 9.49 -2.05 3.07
CA SER A 49 9.45 -3.31 3.81
C SER A 49 10.78 -3.53 4.53
N PRO A 50 10.78 -3.93 5.81
CA PRO A 50 11.98 -4.49 6.44
C PRO A 50 12.37 -5.80 5.73
N GLU A 51 13.68 -6.08 5.64
CA GLU A 51 14.22 -7.34 5.09
C GLU A 51 13.70 -8.59 5.82
#